data_AF-A0A0C3D2J2-F1
#
_entry.id   AF-A0A0C3D2J2-F1
#
_cell.length_a   1.000
_cell.length_b   1.000
_cell.length_c   1.000
_cell.angle_alpha   90.00
_cell.angle_beta   90.00
_cell.angle_gamma   90.00
#
_symmetry.space_group_name_H-M   'P 1'
#
loop_
_entity.id
_entity.type
_entity.pdbx_description
1 polymer ?
#
loop_
_entity_poly.entity_id
_entity_poly.type
_entity_poly.pdbx_seq_one_letter_code
_entity_poly.pdbx_strand_id
1 'polypeptide(L)'
;MQYNLFLFEGAGSNPAGVVFLFLFLPMDPLPLFLLIAFLLAIAWPRLYSKTRDDARVRAALQALLTVTTPSCSLWPSRYTKLVKQASVSPDNRVMLPLHTFVQDVLDGVVEVRDPLNNLVDLIRATGINANGWNIYLSVGLRSWVNALEFSLTHKLDRVLGG
;
A
#
# COMPACT_ATOMS: atom_id res chain seq x y z
N MET A 1 5.67 53.37 -24.14
CA MET A 1 5.32 52.01 -24.59
C MET A 1 4.75 52.12 -25.99
N GLN A 2 5.51 51.69 -27.00
CA GLN A 2 5.11 51.72 -28.40
C GLN A 2 4.56 50.34 -28.77
N TYR A 3 3.29 50.27 -29.16
CA TYR A 3 2.72 49.09 -29.78
C TYR A 3 3.04 49.16 -31.28
N ASN A 4 3.80 48.21 -31.81
CA ASN A 4 4.01 48.07 -33.24
C ASN A 4 2.77 47.43 -33.86
N LEU A 5 1.99 48.23 -34.60
CA LEU A 5 0.87 47.76 -35.39
C LEU A 5 1.39 47.36 -36.78
N PHE A 6 1.56 46.06 -37.03
CA PHE A 6 1.86 45.56 -38.37
C PHE A 6 0.55 45.27 -39.10
N LEU A 7 0.23 46.12 -40.07
CA LEU A 7 -0.90 45.99 -40.97
C LEU A 7 -0.37 45.30 -42.24
N PHE A 8 -0.73 44.04 -42.45
CA PHE A 8 -0.39 43.31 -43.67
C PHE A 8 -1.51 43.53 -44.69
N GLU A 9 -1.26 44.41 -45.66
CA GLU A 9 -2.19 44.69 -46.76
C GLU A 9 -1.96 43.66 -47.87
N GLY A 10 -2.73 42.57 -47.83
CA GLY A 10 -2.77 41.58 -48.91
C GLY A 10 -3.74 42.04 -50.00
N ALA A 11 -3.21 42.60 -51.08
CA ALA A 11 -3.98 42.90 -52.29
C ALA A 11 -4.35 41.58 -53.00
N GLY A 12 -5.54 41.05 -52.69
CA GLY A 12 -6.06 39.84 -53.33
C GLY A 12 -7.57 39.77 -53.19
N SER A 13 -8.27 40.16 -54.24
CA SER A 13 -9.74 40.09 -54.37
C SER A 13 -10.22 38.64 -54.25
N ASN A 14 -10.65 38.24 -53.05
CA ASN A 14 -11.40 37.02 -52.82
C ASN A 14 -12.42 37.26 -51.67
N PRO A 15 -13.73 37.27 -51.95
CA PRO A 15 -14.77 37.51 -50.95
C PRO A 15 -15.12 36.20 -50.20
N ALA A 16 -14.16 35.65 -49.47
CA ALA A 16 -14.41 34.61 -48.46
C ALA A 16 -13.26 34.48 -47.44
N GLY A 17 -12.45 35.54 -47.28
CA GLY A 17 -11.42 35.60 -46.25
C GLY A 17 -12.07 35.81 -44.89
N VAL A 18 -12.40 34.72 -44.19
CA VAL A 18 -12.62 34.76 -42.74
C VAL A 18 -11.29 35.19 -42.13
N VAL A 19 -11.15 36.49 -41.88
CA VAL A 19 -10.04 37.07 -41.15
C VAL A 19 -10.12 36.52 -39.73
N PHE A 20 -9.42 35.41 -39.48
CA PHE A 20 -9.11 34.97 -38.13
C PHE A 20 -8.14 36.00 -37.54
N LEU A 21 -8.72 37.05 -36.97
CA LEU A 21 -8.07 37.97 -36.05
C LEU A 21 -7.69 37.15 -34.81
N PHE A 22 -6.55 36.45 -34.89
CA PHE A 22 -5.83 36.04 -33.70
C PHE A 22 -5.34 37.33 -33.05
N LEU A 23 -6.18 37.91 -32.20
CA LEU A 23 -5.77 38.85 -31.18
C LEU A 23 -4.70 38.13 -30.36
N PHE A 24 -3.45 38.35 -30.73
CA PHE A 24 -2.27 38.15 -29.87
C PHE A 24 -2.42 39.15 -28.71
N LEU A 25 -3.37 38.86 -27.81
CA LEU A 25 -3.34 39.42 -26.47
C LEU A 25 -1.96 39.04 -25.92
N PRO A 26 -1.15 40.01 -25.46
CA PRO A 26 0.08 39.71 -24.74
C PRO A 26 -0.34 38.95 -23.49
N MET A 27 -0.35 37.62 -23.59
CA MET A 27 -0.63 36.75 -22.47
C MET A 27 0.60 36.86 -21.60
N ASP A 28 0.55 37.75 -20.61
CA ASP A 28 1.61 37.90 -19.64
C ASP A 28 2.00 36.50 -19.13
N PRO A 29 3.28 36.12 -19.07
CA PRO A 29 3.69 34.78 -18.67
C PRO A 29 3.37 34.47 -17.20
N LEU A 30 3.01 35.49 -16.40
CA LEU A 30 2.70 35.40 -14.98
C LEU A 30 1.50 34.49 -14.67
N PRO A 31 0.29 34.67 -15.26
CA PRO A 31 -0.83 33.76 -15.05
C PRO A 31 -0.53 32.31 -15.42
N LEU A 32 0.26 32.07 -16.47
CA LEU A 32 0.63 30.71 -16.88
C LEU A 32 1.58 30.07 -15.87
N PHE A 33 2.57 30.81 -15.38
CA PHE A 33 3.47 30.35 -14.32
C PHE A 33 2.72 30.06 -13.01
N LEU A 34 1.79 30.92 -12.60
CA LEU A 34 0.96 30.72 -11.42
C LEU A 34 0.05 29.49 -11.56
N LEU A 35 -0.53 29.27 -12.74
CA LEU A 35 -1.33 28.07 -13.03
C LEU A 35 -0.48 26.81 -12.90
N ILE A 36 0.72 26.76 -13.48
CA ILE A 36 1.62 25.61 -13.39
C ILE A 36 2.04 25.38 -11.93
N ALA A 37 2.43 26.43 -11.20
CA ALA A 37 2.81 26.33 -9.80
C ALA A 37 1.65 25.81 -8.93
N PHE A 38 0.41 26.26 -9.20
CA PHE A 38 -0.79 25.79 -8.52
C PHE A 38 -1.09 24.32 -8.83
N LEU A 39 -1.00 23.91 -10.10
CA LEU A 39 -1.16 22.52 -10.50
C LEU A 39 -0.10 21.62 -9.87
N LEU A 40 1.16 22.07 -9.82
CA LEU A 40 2.24 21.37 -9.12
C LEU A 40 1.98 21.28 -7.62
N ALA A 41 1.55 22.36 -6.97
CA ALA A 41 1.24 22.36 -5.54
C ALA A 41 0.11 21.39 -5.17
N ILE A 42 -0.86 21.16 -6.05
CA ILE A 42 -1.93 20.17 -5.85
C ILE A 42 -1.48 18.74 -6.17
N ALA A 43 -0.60 18.57 -7.16
CA ALA A 43 -0.11 17.26 -7.57
C ALA A 43 1.00 16.72 -6.65
N TRP A 44 1.83 17.59 -6.08
CA TRP A 44 2.99 17.24 -5.26
C TRP A 44 2.64 16.38 -4.03
N PRO A 45 1.59 16.67 -3.25
CA PRO A 45 1.23 15.86 -2.08
C PRO A 45 0.85 14.43 -2.49
N ARG A 46 0.21 14.27 -3.65
CA ARG A 46 -0.24 12.95 -4.15
C ARG A 46 0.95 12.09 -4.58
N LEU A 47 1.92 12.69 -5.27
CA LEU A 47 3.15 12.01 -5.68
C LEU A 47 3.99 11.63 -4.45
N TYR A 48 4.16 12.55 -3.51
CA TYR A 48 4.95 12.32 -2.29
C TYR A 48 4.33 11.24 -1.39
N SER A 49 3.00 11.21 -1.25
CA SER A 49 2.29 10.17 -0.48
C SER A 49 2.55 8.78 -1.06
N LYS A 50 2.45 8.62 -2.39
CA LYS A 50 2.63 7.32 -3.05
C LYS A 50 4.05 6.76 -2.84
N THR A 51 5.08 7.59 -3.00
CA THR A 51 6.46 7.16 -2.78
C THR A 51 6.73 6.76 -1.33
N ARG A 52 6.13 7.47 -0.37
CA ARG A 52 6.22 7.14 1.05
C ARG A 52 5.55 5.80 1.37
N ASP A 53 4.37 5.56 0.81
CA ASP A 53 3.65 4.30 0.98
C ASP A 53 4.46 3.12 0.42
N ASP A 54 5.03 3.26 -0.79
CA ASP A 54 5.88 2.23 -1.40
C ASP A 54 7.15 1.95 -0.58
N ALA A 55 7.72 2.95 0.08
CA ALA A 55 8.85 2.75 1.00
C ALA A 55 8.42 2.01 2.28
N ARG A 56 7.26 2.33 2.85
CA ARG A 56 6.72 1.65 4.05
C ARG A 56 6.36 0.20 3.74
N VAL A 57 5.72 -0.07 2.60
CA VAL A 57 5.42 -1.43 2.15
C VAL A 57 6.69 -2.26 2.01
N ARG A 58 7.75 -1.69 1.41
CA ARG A 58 9.05 -2.37 1.29
C ARG A 58 9.67 -2.65 2.66
N ALA A 59 9.67 -1.69 3.57
CA ALA A 59 10.19 -1.87 4.93
C ALA A 59 9.42 -2.96 5.70
N ALA A 60 8.10 -2.98 5.59
CA ALA A 60 7.26 -4.00 6.21
C ALA A 60 7.48 -5.39 5.60
N LEU A 61 7.66 -5.51 4.28
CA LEU A 61 8.03 -6.78 3.64
C LEU A 61 9.43 -7.24 4.07
N GLN A 62 10.38 -6.31 4.24
CA GLN A 62 11.71 -6.63 4.75
C GLN A 62 11.66 -7.11 6.20
N ALA A 63 10.83 -6.49 7.04
CA ALA A 63 10.56 -6.99 8.39
C ALA A 63 9.93 -8.38 8.35
N LEU A 64 8.94 -8.60 7.48
CA LEU A 64 8.31 -9.91 7.34
C LEU A 64 9.34 -10.97 6.90
N LEU A 65 10.25 -10.61 5.99
CA LEU A 65 11.38 -11.46 5.56
C LEU A 65 12.33 -11.88 6.70
N THR A 66 12.41 -11.15 7.81
CA THR A 66 13.24 -11.58 8.95
C THR A 66 12.58 -12.71 9.74
N VAL A 67 11.26 -12.82 9.66
CA VAL A 67 10.49 -13.82 10.40
C VAL A 67 10.15 -15.02 9.51
N THR A 68 9.72 -14.76 8.28
CA THR A 68 9.23 -15.74 7.33
C THR A 68 9.79 -15.52 5.93
N THR A 69 10.06 -16.59 5.20
CA THR A 69 10.57 -16.54 3.82
C THR A 69 9.57 -17.17 2.87
N PRO A 70 9.25 -16.54 1.73
CA PRO A 70 8.42 -17.19 0.72
C PRO A 70 9.22 -18.29 0.02
N SER A 71 8.63 -19.46 -0.17
CA SER A 71 9.33 -20.61 -0.75
C SER A 71 9.68 -20.42 -2.23
N CYS A 72 8.87 -19.66 -2.97
CA CYS A 72 9.02 -19.46 -4.42
C CYS A 72 9.62 -18.10 -4.80
N SER A 73 10.43 -17.46 -3.95
CA SER A 73 11.01 -16.10 -4.12
C SER A 73 10.01 -14.94 -4.27
N LEU A 74 8.73 -15.24 -4.49
CA LEU A 74 7.63 -14.30 -4.61
C LEU A 74 6.70 -14.41 -3.41
N TRP A 75 6.35 -13.27 -2.82
CA TRP A 75 5.38 -13.21 -1.73
C TRP A 75 3.97 -13.57 -2.22
N PRO A 76 3.24 -14.46 -1.52
CA PRO A 76 1.84 -14.71 -1.83
C PRO A 76 1.00 -13.44 -1.69
N SER A 77 0.02 -13.27 -2.58
CA SER A 77 -0.78 -12.03 -2.68
C SER A 77 -1.51 -11.65 -1.39
N ARG A 78 -1.81 -12.61 -0.52
CA ARG A 78 -2.41 -12.37 0.80
C ARG A 78 -1.45 -11.64 1.75
N TYR A 79 -0.16 -11.99 1.78
CA TYR A 79 0.83 -11.30 2.63
C TYR A 79 1.11 -9.90 2.12
N THR A 80 1.21 -9.71 0.80
CA THR A 80 1.40 -8.37 0.22
C THR A 80 0.19 -7.47 0.48
N LYS A 81 -1.03 -8.01 0.46
CA LYS A 81 -2.25 -7.27 0.87
C LYS A 81 -2.23 -6.90 2.35
N LEU A 82 -1.86 -7.82 3.25
CA LEU A 82 -1.74 -7.55 4.68
C LEU A 82 -0.71 -6.44 4.97
N VAL A 83 0.46 -6.54 4.35
CA VAL A 83 1.51 -5.52 4.48
C VAL A 83 1.04 -4.18 3.92
N LYS A 84 0.35 -4.16 2.78
CA LYS A 84 -0.21 -2.93 2.21
C LYS A 84 -1.23 -2.30 3.14
N GLN A 85 -2.12 -3.08 3.76
CA GLN A 85 -3.06 -2.59 4.75
C GLN A 85 -2.35 -2.03 5.99
N ALA A 86 -1.35 -2.77 6.50
CA ALA A 86 -0.52 -2.34 7.62
C ALA A 86 0.27 -1.05 7.33
N SER A 87 0.69 -0.84 6.08
CA SER A 87 1.44 0.35 5.64
C SER A 87 0.66 1.65 5.71
N VAL A 88 -0.67 1.57 5.68
CA VAL A 88 -1.55 2.73 5.83
C VAL A 88 -1.74 3.07 7.31
N SER A 89 -1.63 2.10 8.22
CA SER A 89 -1.73 2.32 9.66
C SER A 89 -0.47 3.02 10.21
N PRO A 90 -0.59 3.97 11.16
CA PRO A 90 0.57 4.59 11.80
C PRO A 90 1.33 3.63 12.74
N ASP A 91 0.72 2.53 13.18
CA ASP A 91 1.25 1.70 14.27
C ASP A 91 2.39 0.76 13.87
N ASN A 92 2.74 0.71 12.58
CA ASN A 92 3.75 -0.20 12.01
C ASN A 92 3.55 -1.66 12.46
N ARG A 93 2.30 -2.14 12.42
CA ARG A 93 1.91 -3.48 12.89
C ARG A 93 1.43 -4.35 11.74
N VAL A 94 2.05 -5.51 11.56
CA VAL A 94 1.60 -6.54 10.61
C VAL A 94 0.95 -7.67 11.39
N MET A 95 -0.35 -7.82 11.21
CA MET A 95 -1.13 -8.87 11.86
C MET A 95 -1.28 -10.07 10.92
N LEU A 96 -0.75 -11.21 11.33
CA LEU A 96 -0.83 -12.45 10.57
C LEU A 96 -1.95 -13.36 11.13
N PRO A 97 -2.97 -13.74 10.35
CA PRO A 97 -3.98 -14.67 10.82
C PRO A 97 -3.34 -16.03 11.13
N LEU A 98 -3.41 -16.47 12.39
CA LEU A 98 -2.74 -17.69 12.86
C LEU A 98 -3.08 -18.91 11.99
N HIS A 99 -4.37 -19.12 11.72
CA HIS A 99 -4.83 -20.24 10.91
C HIS A 99 -4.21 -20.24 9.51
N THR A 100 -4.29 -19.10 8.81
CA THR A 100 -3.73 -18.96 7.45
C THR A 100 -2.22 -19.13 7.48
N PHE A 101 -1.55 -18.54 8.46
CA PHE A 101 -0.10 -18.65 8.59
C PHE A 101 0.35 -20.11 8.79
N VAL A 102 -0.28 -20.83 9.72
CA VAL A 102 0.03 -22.25 9.97
C VAL A 102 -0.25 -23.10 8.74
N GLN A 103 -1.40 -22.90 8.10
CA GLN A 103 -1.73 -23.62 6.87
C GLN A 103 -0.70 -23.35 5.77
N ASP A 104 -0.28 -22.11 5.58
CA ASP A 104 0.72 -21.75 4.58
C ASP A 104 2.10 -22.34 4.85
N VAL A 105 2.46 -22.51 6.13
CA VAL A 105 3.70 -23.20 6.52
C VAL A 105 3.61 -24.68 6.22
N LEU A 106 2.47 -25.31 6.53
CA LEU A 106 2.23 -26.73 6.23
C LEU A 106 2.18 -27.01 4.72
N ASP A 107 1.59 -26.11 3.95
CA ASP A 107 1.51 -26.17 2.49
C ASP A 107 2.85 -25.81 1.82
N GLY A 108 3.87 -25.45 2.60
CA GLY A 108 5.19 -25.07 2.09
C GLY A 108 5.16 -23.79 1.25
N VAL A 109 4.17 -22.92 1.44
CA VAL A 109 4.07 -21.64 0.73
C VAL A 109 5.00 -20.58 1.36
N VAL A 110 5.17 -20.66 2.68
CA VAL A 110 6.11 -19.85 3.45
C VAL A 110 6.86 -20.74 4.43
N GLU A 111 8.10 -20.37 4.73
CA GLU A 111 8.95 -21.04 5.70
C GLU A 111 9.26 -20.08 6.86
N VAL A 112 9.37 -20.61 8.08
CA VAL A 112 9.78 -19.81 9.23
C VAL A 112 11.30 -19.84 9.33
N ARG A 113 11.94 -18.67 9.35
CA ARG A 113 13.42 -18.58 9.34
C ARG A 113 14.08 -19.24 10.55
N ASP A 114 13.52 -19.01 11.73
CA ASP A 114 13.93 -19.62 12.98
C ASP A 114 12.68 -20.14 13.71
N PRO A 115 12.26 -21.38 13.44
CA PRO A 115 10.99 -21.89 13.97
C PRO A 115 10.97 -22.01 15.49
N LEU A 116 12.12 -22.16 16.16
CA LEU A 116 12.16 -22.34 17.61
C LEU A 116 11.96 -21.00 18.34
N ASN A 117 12.67 -19.96 17.91
CA ASN A 117 12.59 -18.66 18.57
C ASN A 117 11.42 -17.83 18.02
N ASN A 118 11.28 -17.75 16.69
CA ASN A 118 10.29 -16.87 16.08
C ASN A 118 8.86 -17.33 16.33
N LEU A 119 8.59 -18.65 16.38
CA LEU A 119 7.22 -19.12 16.59
C LEU A 119 6.73 -18.78 18.00
N VAL A 120 7.59 -18.93 19.01
CA VAL A 120 7.27 -18.57 20.40
C VAL A 120 7.00 -17.07 20.51
N ASP A 121 7.85 -16.23 19.93
CA ASP A 121 7.70 -14.79 20.00
C ASP A 121 6.54 -14.25 19.15
N LEU A 122 6.20 -14.92 18.05
CA LEU A 122 5.01 -14.62 17.24
C LEU A 122 3.69 -14.93 17.97
N ILE A 123 3.67 -15.98 18.79
CA ILE A 123 2.49 -16.38 19.59
C ILE A 123 2.32 -15.47 20.81
N ARG A 124 3.41 -14.95 21.37
CA ARG A 124 3.35 -13.97 22.46
C ARG A 124 2.65 -12.70 22.00
N ALA A 125 1.87 -12.09 22.90
CA ALA A 125 1.12 -10.86 22.62
C ALA A 125 2.01 -9.68 22.19
N THR A 126 3.30 -9.73 22.50
CA THR A 126 4.29 -8.70 22.11
C THR A 126 4.69 -8.76 20.64
N GLY A 127 4.61 -9.94 20.00
CA GLY A 127 5.11 -10.16 18.64
C GLY A 127 6.64 -10.03 18.52
N ILE A 128 7.10 -10.00 17.27
CA ILE A 128 8.50 -9.78 16.88
C ILE A 128 8.65 -8.37 16.33
N ASN A 129 9.58 -7.60 16.90
CA ASN A 129 9.95 -6.30 16.36
C ASN A 129 11.14 -6.44 15.39
N ALA A 130 10.91 -6.14 14.11
CA ALA A 130 11.92 -6.16 13.07
C ALA A 130 11.82 -4.90 12.21
N ASN A 131 12.95 -4.20 12.01
CA ASN A 131 13.01 -2.97 11.21
C ASN A 131 11.97 -1.90 11.60
N GLY A 132 11.63 -1.80 12.89
CA GLY A 132 10.62 -0.87 13.41
C GLY A 132 9.16 -1.29 13.13
N TRP A 133 8.95 -2.52 12.66
CA TRP A 133 7.65 -3.15 12.48
C TRP A 133 7.43 -4.23 13.52
N ASN A 134 6.24 -4.27 14.09
CA ASN A 134 5.83 -5.36 14.98
C ASN A 134 4.97 -6.38 14.22
N ILE A 135 5.44 -7.61 14.14
CA ILE A 135 4.79 -8.73 13.48
C ILE A 135 4.28 -9.69 14.55
N TYR A 136 2.98 -9.99 14.53
CA TYR A 136 2.39 -10.90 15.52
C TYR A 136 1.29 -11.74 14.90
N LEU A 137 1.01 -12.87 15.53
CA LEU A 137 -0.09 -13.74 15.14
C LEU A 137 -1.38 -13.29 15.82
N SER A 138 -2.44 -13.12 15.02
CA SER A 138 -3.79 -12.91 15.53
C SER A 138 -4.56 -14.22 15.54
N VAL A 139 -5.11 -14.55 16.70
CA VAL A 139 -6.12 -15.59 16.82
C VAL A 139 -7.47 -14.97 16.49
N GLY A 140 -8.00 -15.28 15.32
CA GLY A 140 -9.34 -14.82 14.94
C GLY A 140 -10.40 -15.41 15.87
N LEU A 141 -11.51 -14.69 16.05
CA LEU A 141 -12.63 -15.13 16.88
C LEU A 141 -13.19 -16.49 16.44
N ARG A 142 -13.12 -16.78 15.13
CA ARG A 142 -13.47 -18.10 14.58
C ARG A 142 -12.56 -19.22 15.09
N SER A 143 -11.26 -18.97 15.22
CA SER A 143 -10.32 -19.95 15.81
C SER A 143 -10.64 -20.20 17.29
N TRP A 144 -11.08 -19.17 18.02
CA TRP A 144 -11.56 -19.32 19.39
C TRP A 144 -12.83 -20.19 19.48
N VAL A 145 -13.80 -19.97 18.60
CA VAL A 145 -15.02 -20.79 18.55
C VAL A 145 -14.69 -22.25 18.29
N ASN A 146 -13.83 -22.54 17.33
CA ASN A 146 -13.42 -23.92 17.02
C ASN A 146 -12.66 -24.58 18.19
N ALA A 147 -11.80 -23.82 18.88
CA ALA A 147 -11.08 -24.33 20.05
C ALA A 147 -12.04 -24.61 21.23
N LEU A 148 -13.05 -23.77 21.42
CA LEU A 148 -14.09 -23.99 22.42
C LEU A 148 -14.93 -25.21 22.10
N GLU A 149 -15.34 -25.37 20.85
CA GLU A 149 -16.09 -26.54 20.38
C GLU A 149 -15.30 -27.84 20.66
N PHE A 150 -14.02 -27.88 20.28
CA PHE A 150 -13.16 -29.03 20.56
C PHE A 150 -12.98 -29.30 22.07
N SER A 151 -12.85 -28.24 22.88
CA SER A 151 -12.77 -28.41 24.34
C SER A 151 -14.07 -28.95 24.94
N LEU A 152 -15.23 -28.62 24.36
CA LEU A 152 -16.52 -29.10 24.83
C LEU A 152 -16.74 -30.56 24.45
N THR A 153 -16.41 -30.95 23.21
CA THR A 153 -16.54 -32.35 22.76
C THR A 153 -15.66 -33.28 23.58
N HIS A 154 -14.40 -32.90 23.84
CA HIS A 154 -13.48 -33.71 24.65
C HIS A 154 -13.90 -33.81 26.12
N LYS A 155 -14.54 -32.78 26.69
CA LYS A 155 -15.09 -32.86 28.06
C LYS A 155 -16.30 -33.78 28.13
N LEU A 156 -17.17 -33.75 27.12
CA LEU A 156 -18.37 -34.58 27.06
C LEU A 156 -18.03 -36.07 26.98
N ASP A 157 -17.02 -36.41 26.19
CA ASP A 157 -16.54 -37.79 26.00
C ASP A 157 -16.02 -38.42 27.30
N ARG A 158 -15.31 -37.63 28.13
CA ARG A 158 -14.85 -38.08 29.46
C ARG A 158 -15.97 -38.33 30.46
N VAL A 159 -17.13 -37.69 30.30
CA VAL A 159 -18.25 -37.83 31.24
C VAL A 159 -19.18 -38.97 30.83
N LEU A 160 -19.27 -39.29 29.54
CA LEU A 160 -20.13 -40.36 29.02
C LEU A 160 -19.40 -41.70 28.85
N GLY A 161 -18.06 -41.69 28.80
CA GLY A 161 -17.23 -42.87 28.63
C GLY A 161 -16.68 -43.51 29.92
N GLY A 162 -17.14 -43.09 31.10
CA GLY A 162 -16.79 -43.66 32.41
C GLY A 162 -18.01 -44.02 33.22
#